data_AF-A8WIG0-F1
#
_entry.id   AF-A8WIG0-F1
#
_cell.length_a   1.000
_cell.length_b   1.000
_cell.length_c   1.000
_cell.angle_alpha   90.00
_cell.angle_beta   90.00
_cell.angle_gamma   90.00
#
_symmetry.space_group_name_H-M   'P 1'
#
loop_
_entity.id
_entity.type
_entity.pdbx_description
1 polymer ?
#
loop_
_entity_poly.entity_id
_entity_poly.type
_entity_poly.pdbx_seq_one_letter_code
_entity_poly.pdbx_strand_id
1 'polypeptide(L)' 'MGEAKRREELGLPPREKKEAKKDSKSNLNQILNKYPFAPYILGISLLTILIIDLVNYYK' A
#
# COMPACT_ATOMS: atom_id res chain seq x y z
N MET A 1 -3.24 -16.08 36.70
CA MET A 1 -4.51 -16.15 35.92
C MET A 1 -4.71 -14.81 35.24
N GLY A 2 -4.80 -14.80 33.91
CA GLY A 2 -4.68 -13.58 33.10
C GLY A 2 -5.86 -12.60 33.24
N GLU A 3 -5.65 -11.36 32.80
CA GLU A 3 -6.67 -10.30 32.82
C GLU A 3 -7.95 -10.66 32.06
N ALA A 4 -7.86 -11.53 31.06
CA ALA A 4 -9.02 -12.04 30.33
C ALA A 4 -9.98 -12.83 31.23
N LYS A 5 -9.44 -13.72 32.09
CA LYS A 5 -10.24 -14.52 33.01
C LYS A 5 -10.92 -13.65 34.09
N ARG A 6 -10.23 -12.60 34.55
CA ARG A 6 -10.80 -11.60 35.47
C ARG A 6 -11.96 -10.82 34.87
N ARG A 7 -11.97 -10.56 33.57
CA ARG A 7 -13.07 -9.87 32.87
C ARG A 7 -14.29 -10.76 32.69
N GLU A 8 -14.06 -12.05 32.40
CA GLU A 8 -15.10 -13.06 32.33
C GLU A 8 -15.81 -13.24 33.68
N GLU A 9 -15.06 -13.32 34.78
CA GLU A 9 -15.60 -13.36 36.15
C GLU A 9 -16.40 -12.10 36.53
N LEU A 10 -16.03 -10.94 35.97
CA LEU A 10 -16.73 -9.66 36.15
C LEU A 10 -17.92 -9.46 35.18
N GLY A 11 -18.21 -10.43 34.31
CA GLY A 11 -19.27 -10.31 33.29
C GLY A 11 -19.01 -9.19 32.27
N LEU A 12 -17.77 -8.70 32.19
CA LEU A 12 -17.41 -7.60 31.30
C LEU A 12 -17.21 -8.15 29.89
N PRO A 13 -17.71 -7.46 28.85
CA PRO A 13 -17.51 -7.89 27.48
C PRO A 13 -16.01 -7.93 27.16
N PRO A 14 -15.60 -8.84 26.24
CA PRO A 14 -14.23 -8.86 25.72
C PRO A 14 -13.84 -7.46 25.22
N ARG A 15 -12.62 -7.02 25.55
CA ARG A 15 -12.09 -5.75 25.03
C ARG A 15 -12.16 -5.83 23.51
N GLU A 16 -12.82 -4.85 22.89
CA GLU A 16 -12.82 -4.72 21.43
C GLU A 16 -11.37 -4.77 20.94
N LYS A 17 -11.10 -5.69 20.01
CA LYS A 17 -9.81 -5.76 19.34
C LYS A 17 -9.69 -4.45 18.57
N LYS A 18 -8.81 -3.56 19.01
CA LYS A 18 -8.41 -2.40 18.20
C LYS A 18 -7.92 -2.98 16.89
N GLU A 19 -8.70 -2.85 15.81
CA GLU A 19 -8.19 -3.18 14.49
C GLU A 19 -6.95 -2.32 14.31
N ALA A 20 -5.80 -2.98 14.22
CA ALA A 20 -4.57 -2.31 13.83
C ALA A 20 -4.89 -1.59 12.53
N LYS A 21 -4.83 -0.26 12.54
CA LYS A 21 -5.10 0.58 11.38
C LYS A 21 -4.40 -0.08 10.19
N LYS A 22 -5.16 -0.59 9.21
CA LYS A 22 -4.61 -1.25 8.03
C LYS A 22 -3.59 -0.30 7.42
N ASP A 23 -2.32 -0.61 7.62
CA ASP A 23 -1.22 0.25 7.23
C ASP A 23 -1.33 0.51 5.73
N SER A 24 -1.50 1.76 5.34
CA SER A 24 -1.62 2.18 3.94
C SER A 24 -0.45 1.69 3.07
N LYS A 25 0.71 1.43 3.69
CA LYS A 25 1.89 0.80 3.08
C LYS A 25 1.63 -0.61 2.54
N SER A 26 0.71 -1.38 3.14
CA SER A 26 0.33 -2.70 2.65
C SER A 26 -0.32 -2.64 1.27
N ASN A 27 -1.12 -1.59 1.01
CA ASN A 27 -1.92 -1.50 -0.21
C ASN A 27 -1.06 -1.12 -1.43
N LEU A 28 -0.06 -0.24 -1.28
CA LEU A 28 0.85 0.11 -2.37
C LEU A 28 1.70 -1.09 -2.80
N ASN A 29 2.23 -1.85 -1.84
CA ASN A 29 2.99 -3.06 -2.13
C ASN A 29 2.12 -4.12 -2.83
N GLN A 30 0.85 -4.24 -2.43
CA GLN A 30 -0.10 -5.15 -3.10
C GLN A 30 -0.37 -4.74 -4.55
N ILE A 31 -0.50 -3.44 -4.82
CA ILE A 31 -0.73 -2.92 -6.18
C ILE A 31 0.52 -3.09 -7.06
N LEU A 32 1.71 -2.78 -6.53
CA LEU A 32 2.98 -2.95 -7.23
C LEU A 32 3.27 -4.43 -7.55
N ASN A 33 2.93 -5.34 -6.64
CA ASN A 33 3.04 -6.79 -6.88
C ASN A 33 2.00 -7.29 -7.90
N LYS A 34 0.82 -6.68 -7.95
CA LYS A 34 -0.23 -7.04 -8.93
C LYS A 34 0.13 -6.58 -10.34
N TYR A 35 0.87 -5.47 -10.47
CA TYR A 35 1.30 -4.90 -11.74
C TYR A 35 2.82 -4.70 -11.78
N PRO A 36 3.61 -5.79 -11.87
CA PRO A 36 5.07 -5.71 -11.84
C PRO A 36 5.66 -4.92 -13.02
N PHE A 37 4.91 -4.82 -14.13
CA PHE A 37 5.33 -4.08 -15.33
C PHE A 37 4.95 -2.59 -15.33
N ALA A 38 4.10 -2.15 -14.41
CA ALA A 38 3.68 -0.75 -14.32
C ALA A 38 4.85 0.25 -14.24
N PRO A 39 5.90 0.05 -13.42
CA PRO A 39 7.02 0.99 -13.38
C PRO A 39 7.78 1.06 -14.71
N TYR A 40 7.91 -0.06 -15.44
CA TYR A 40 8.59 -0.09 -16.74
C TYR A 40 7.78 0.64 -17.81
N ILE A 41 6.46 0.46 -17.85
CA ILE A 41 5.58 1.16 -18.79
C ILE A 41 5.63 2.67 -18.53
N LEU A 42 5.56 3.08 -17.26
CA LEU A 42 5.70 4.48 -16.86
C LEU A 42 7.07 5.04 -17.27
N GLY A 43 8.15 4.31 -17.00
CA GLY A 43 9.51 4.70 -17.39
C GLY A 43 9.67 4.87 -18.90
N ILE A 44 9.19 3.90 -19.68
CA ILE A 44 9.25 3.96 -21.16
C ILE A 44 8.43 5.13 -21.69
N SER A 45 7.22 5.35 -21.16
CA SER A 45 6.36 6.46 -21.59
C SER A 45 7.05 7.82 -21.39
N LEU A 46 7.72 7.99 -20.25
CA LEU A 46 8.44 9.21 -19.93
C LEU A 46 9.67 9.40 -20.83
N LEU A 47 10.41 8.31 -21.09
CA LEU A 47 11.53 8.31 -22.02
C LEU A 47 11.11 8.71 -23.43
N THR A 48 9.99 8.18 -23.93
CA THR A 48 9.48 8.52 -25.27
C THR A 48 9.11 9.99 -25.40
N ILE A 49 8.52 10.59 -24.36
CA ILE A 49 8.19 12.02 -24.36
C ILE A 49 9.47 12.85 -24.46
N LEU A 50 10.50 12.50 -23.69
CA LEU A 50 11.79 13.19 -23.74
C LEU A 50 12.47 13.09 -25.12
N ILE A 51 12.39 11.93 -25.77
CA ILE A 51 12.94 11.76 -27.12
C ILE A 51 12.17 12.63 -28.12
N ILE A 52 10.84 12.65 -28.05
CA ILE A 52 10.01 13.50 -28.91
C ILE A 52 10.34 14.97 -28.69
N ASP A 53 10.45 15.40 -27.43
CA ASP A 53 10.78 16.78 -27.07
C ASP A 53 12.16 17.17 -27.59
N LEU A 54 13.15 16.28 -27.45
CA LEU A 54 14.49 16.48 -27.99
C LEU A 54 14.49 16.61 -29.52
N VAL A 55 13.77 15.73 -30.21
CA VAL A 55 13.64 15.79 -31.68
C VAL A 55 12.97 17.09 -32.11
N ASN A 56 11.92 17.52 -31.41
CA ASN A 56 11.24 18.79 -31.69
C ASN A 56 12.12 20.01 -31.38
N TYR A 57 12.99 19.94 -30.38
CA TYR A 57 13.90 21.03 -30.04
C TYR A 57 14.95 21.30 -31.13
N TYR A 58 15.44 20.25 -31.80
CA TYR A 58 16.46 20.36 -32.85
C TYR A 58 15.90 20.44 -34.28
N LYS A 59 14.57 20.35 -34.45
CA LYS A 59 13.89 20.42 -35.75
C LYS A 59 13.44 21.83 -36.06
#